data_AF-A0A0T0PTD9-F1
#
_entry.id   AF-A0A0T0PTD9-F1
#
_cell.length_a   1.000
_cell.length_b   1.000
_cell.length_c   1.000
_cell.angle_alpha   90.00
_cell.angle_beta   90.00
_cell.angle_gamma   90.00
#
_symmetry.space_group_name_H-M   'P 1'
#
loop_
_entity.id
_entity.type
_entity.pdbx_description
1 polymer ?
#
loop_
_entity_poly.entity_id
_entity_poly.type
_entity_poly.pdbx_seq_one_letter_code
_entity_poly.pdbx_strand_id
1 'polypeptide(L)' 'MAKNAKIDIAGQTDDQLSENLGNLKREQFNLRFQAATNQLEKPSRVREVRKDIARIKTAQAARAASAAK' A
#
# COMPACT_ATOMS: atom_id res chain seq x y z
N MET A 1 -3.95 22.12 -4.86
CA MET A 1 -2.72 21.30 -4.97
C MET A 1 -2.97 20.01 -4.20
N ALA A 2 -3.34 18.93 -4.90
CA ALA A 2 -3.73 17.67 -4.28
C ALA A 2 -2.53 17.02 -3.60
N LYS A 3 -2.58 16.92 -2.27
CA LYS A 3 -1.66 16.09 -1.49
C LYS A 3 -1.94 14.63 -1.86
N ASN A 4 -1.27 14.11 -2.88
CA ASN A 4 -1.10 12.68 -3.06
C ASN A 4 -0.33 12.17 -1.83
N ALA A 5 -1.07 11.79 -0.78
CA ALA A 5 -0.52 11.27 0.46
C ALA A 5 0.15 9.93 0.15
N LYS A 6 1.43 9.98 -0.23
CA LYS A 6 2.31 8.82 -0.20
C LYS A 6 2.23 8.26 1.21
N ILE A 7 2.09 6.94 1.35
CA ILE A 7 2.40 6.30 2.62
C ILE A 7 3.80 6.73 3.02
N ASP A 8 3.87 7.39 4.18
CA ASP A 8 5.13 7.76 4.77
C ASP A 8 5.71 6.52 5.44
N ILE A 9 6.71 5.93 4.78
CA ILE A 9 7.40 4.74 5.24
C ILE A 9 8.54 5.15 6.20
N ALA A 10 9.00 6.40 6.10
CA ALA A 10 10.05 6.92 6.95
C ALA A 10 9.48 7.12 8.36
N GLY A 11 10.02 6.38 9.33
CA GLY A 11 9.57 6.44 10.73
C GLY A 11 8.54 5.37 11.13
N GLN A 12 8.07 4.53 10.22
CA GLN A 12 7.20 3.40 10.59
C GLN A 12 8.00 2.20 11.11
N THR A 13 7.47 1.53 12.14
CA THR A 13 8.00 0.24 12.62
C THR A 13 7.61 -0.90 11.67
N ASP A 14 8.27 -2.07 11.79
CA ASP A 14 7.96 -3.22 10.94
C ASP A 14 6.55 -3.77 11.17
N ASP A 15 6.04 -3.66 12.40
CA ASP A 15 4.67 -4.01 12.75
C ASP A 15 3.66 -3.05 12.09
N GLN A 16 3.91 -1.75 12.15
CA GLN A 16 3.08 -0.73 11.48
C GLN A 16 3.07 -0.92 9.96
N LEU A 17 4.21 -1.25 9.36
CA LEU A 17 4.31 -1.58 7.94
C LEU A 17 3.47 -2.82 7.59
N SER A 18 3.48 -3.84 8.45
CA SER A 18 2.71 -5.07 8.26
C SER A 18 1.21 -4.83 8.41
N GLU A 19 0.79 -4.01 9.38
CA GLU A 19 -0.60 -3.60 9.56
C GLU A 19 -1.11 -2.80 8.36
N ASN A 20 -0.34 -1.79 7.93
CA ASN A 20 -0.65 -0.98 6.75
C ASN A 20 -0.75 -1.83 5.48
N LEU A 21 0.14 -2.81 5.31
CA LEU A 21 0.07 -3.76 4.21
C LEU A 21 -1.23 -4.57 4.23
N GLY A 22 -1.67 -5.01 5.42
CA GLY A 22 -2.95 -5.70 5.60
C GLY A 22 -4.15 -4.82 5.22
N ASN A 23 -4.15 -3.58 5.67
CA ASN A 23 -5.19 -2.59 5.36
C ASN A 23 -5.28 -2.32 3.84
N LEU A 24 -4.15 -2.10 3.17
CA LEU A 24 -4.10 -1.87 1.73
C LEU A 24 -4.55 -3.08 0.91
N LYS A 25 -4.25 -4.31 1.36
CA LYS A 25 -4.73 -5.52 0.68
C LYS A 25 -6.25 -5.66 0.77
N ARG A 26 -6.84 -5.34 1.92
CA ARG A 26 -8.31 -5.29 2.08
C ARG A 26 -8.92 -4.22 1.17
N GLU A 27 -8.32 -3.03 1.13
CA GLU A 27 -8.77 -1.97 0.21
C GLU A 27 -8.65 -2.40 -1.26
N GLN A 28 -7.53 -3.02 -1.65
CA GLN A 28 -7.34 -3.54 -3.00
C GLN A 28 -8.41 -4.56 -3.39
N PHE A 29 -8.77 -5.47 -2.48
CA PHE A 29 -9.84 -6.44 -2.71
C PHE A 29 -11.18 -5.73 -2.95
N ASN A 30 -11.53 -4.77 -2.09
CA ASN A 30 -12.76 -3.99 -2.24
C ASN A 30 -12.80 -3.22 -3.56
N LEU A 31 -11.69 -2.59 -3.96
CA LEU A 31 -11.59 -1.88 -5.23
C LEU A 31 -11.73 -2.82 -6.45
N ARG A 32 -11.20 -4.05 -6.35
CA ARG A 32 -11.39 -5.07 -7.40
C ARG A 32 -12.85 -5.52 -7.48
N PHE A 33 -13.52 -5.66 -6.33
CA PHE A 33 -14.94 -5.99 -6.29
C PHE A 33 -15.79 -4.87 -6.92
N GLN A 34 -15.55 -3.61 -6.54
CA GLN A 34 -16.23 -2.44 -7.13
C GLN A 34 -15.98 -2.33 -8.65
N ALA A 35 -14.77 -2.63 -9.11
CA ALA A 35 -14.46 -2.66 -10.54
C ALA A 35 -15.27 -3.74 -11.27
N ALA A 36 -15.44 -4.92 -10.66
CA ALA A 36 -16.21 -6.01 -11.24
C ALA A 36 -17.72 -5.72 -11.30
N THR A 37 -18.25 -4.93 -10.34
CA THR A 37 -19.66 -4.51 -10.32
C THR A 37 -19.93 -3.22 -11.09
N ASN A 38 -18.92 -2.65 -11.77
CA ASN A 38 -19.00 -1.34 -12.43
C ASN A 38 -19.38 -0.17 -11.50
N GLN A 39 -19.09 -0.28 -10.20
CA GLN A 39 -19.36 0.74 -9.18
C GLN A 39 -18.10 1.46 -8.70
N LEU A 40 -17.04 1.44 -9.52
CA LEU A 40 -15.75 2.01 -9.15
C LEU A 40 -15.75 3.54 -9.33
N GLU A 41 -15.91 4.27 -8.23
CA GLU A 41 -15.93 5.74 -8.24
C GLU A 41 -14.55 6.38 -8.42
N LYS A 42 -13.47 5.74 -7.96
CA LYS A 42 -12.11 6.29 -7.97
C LYS A 42 -11.09 5.36 -8.63
N PRO A 43 -11.04 5.28 -9.97
CA PRO A 43 -10.09 4.41 -10.69
C PRO A 43 -8.61 4.72 -10.40
N SER A 44 -8.27 5.99 -10.12
CA SER A 44 -6.91 6.39 -9.74
C SER A 44 -6.42 5.69 -8.47
N ARG A 45 -7.32 5.44 -7.51
CA ARG A 45 -7.01 4.82 -6.23
C ARG A 45 -6.47 3.40 -6.38
N VAL A 46 -6.95 2.66 -7.38
CA VAL A 46 -6.44 1.30 -7.71
C VAL A 46 -4.94 1.33 -7.99
N ARG A 47 -4.47 2.34 -8.74
CA ARG A 47 -3.05 2.50 -9.05
C ARG A 47 -2.26 2.94 -7.82
N GLU A 48 -2.82 3.80 -6.99
CA GLU A 48 -2.18 4.25 -5.74
C GLU A 48 -1.99 3.11 -4.76
N VAL A 49 -3.05 2.36 -4.43
CA VAL A 49 -3.00 1.21 -3.50
C VAL A 49 -1.96 0.19 -3.97
N ARG A 50 -1.92 -0.12 -5.26
CA ARG A 50 -0.90 -1.03 -5.82
C ARG A 50 0.53 -0.50 -5.65
N LYS A 51 0.75 0.81 -5.83
CA LYS A 51 2.06 1.43 -5.60
C LYS A 51 2.42 1.44 -4.12
N ASP A 52 1.48 1.75 -3.24
CA ASP A 52 1.68 1.80 -1.80
C ASP A 52 2.08 0.41 -1.26
N ILE A 53 1.39 -0.66 -1.69
CA ILE A 53 1.74 -2.05 -1.39
C ILE A 53 3.17 -2.37 -1.84
N ALA A 54 3.53 -1.97 -3.07
CA ALA A 54 4.87 -2.22 -3.60
C ALA A 54 5.94 -1.51 -2.77
N ARG A 55 5.72 -0.25 -2.40
CA ARG A 55 6.69 0.51 -1.58
C ARG A 55 6.89 -0.11 -0.20
N ILE A 56 5.82 -0.54 0.49
CA ILE A 56 5.93 -1.22 1.79
C ILE A 56 6.77 -2.50 1.64
N LYS A 57 6.47 -3.34 0.65
CA LYS A 57 7.24 -4.57 0.40
C LYS A 57 8.71 -4.28 0.11
N THR A 58 9.00 -3.26 -0.68
CA THR A 58 10.39 -2.83 -0.96
C THR A 58 11.09 -2.39 0.32
N ALA A 59 10.42 -1.63 1.19
CA ALA A 59 11.00 -1.20 2.46
C ALA A 59 11.28 -2.38 3.41
N GLN A 60 10.34 -3.33 3.52
CA GLN A 60 10.53 -4.56 4.29
C GLN A 60 11.72 -5.37 3.75
N ALA A 61 11.83 -5.52 2.44
CA ALA A 61 12.96 -6.22 1.82
C ALA A 61 14.31 -5.51 2.08
N ALA A 62 14.34 -4.18 1.98
CA ALA A 62 15.54 -3.40 2.27
C ALA A 62 15.98 -3.55 3.75
N ARG A 63 15.04 -3.53 4.70
CA ARG A 63 15.31 -3.74 6.12
C ARG A 63 15.83 -5.15 6.41
N ALA A 64 15.20 -6.17 5.81
CA ALA A 64 15.65 -7.55 5.94
C ALA A 64 17.09 -7.73 5.40
N ALA A 65 17.41 -7.12 4.26
CA ALA A 65 18.75 -7.14 3.70
C ALA A 65 19.79 -6.44 4.60
N SER A 66 19.43 -5.34 5.26
CA SER A 66 20.33 -4.67 6.22
C SER A 66 20.52 -5.43 7.52
N ALA A 67 19.51 -6.18 7.99
CA ALA A 67 19.61 -6.97 9.22
C ALA A 67 20.43 -8.27 9.05
N ALA A 68 20.59 -8.74 7.82
CA ALA A 68 21.38 -9.93 7.48
C ALA A 68 22.88 -9.64 7.29
N LYS A 69 23.31 -8.38 7.40
CA LYS A 69 24.69 -7.93 7.24
C LYS A 69 25.30 -7.58 8.59
#